data_AF-A0A061G7Q6-F1
#
_entry.id   AF-A0A061G7Q6-F1
#
_cell.length_a   1.000
_cell.length_b   1.000
_cell.length_c   1.000
_cell.angle_alpha   90.00
_cell.angle_beta   90.00
_cell.angle_gamma   90.00
#
_symmetry.space_group_name_H-M   'P 1'
#
loop_
_entity.id
_entity.type
_entity.pdbx_description
1 polymer ?
#
loop_
_entity_poly.entity_id
_entity_poly.type
_entity_poly.pdbx_seq_one_letter_code
_entity_poly.pdbx_strand_id
1 'polypeptide(L)'
;MGCKLNSLEPPILCQVPARKPRFRTRLIAFSSYAPNKGEAVSTTKSIETQLPKTDVYSISFKTLGACKLGISRYPDFEYNAEGGAGTGTGTKINDRNELSVSFDLKTLYVPPLTSATTKFLGLPLPPFLKIDIVPQLFQGNINQESGKVDLEFLAKFCFSVGSIYKAPPLLVKTVLTSEESKGKIRSGRGERLDNKGNCKLVGVASVDPIDDFFMNSLLGLPTECLAKLNAVITLSNSS
;
A
#
# COMPACT_ATOMS: atom_id res chain seq x y z
N MET A 1 -55.04 -45.07 7.45
CA MET A 1 -54.79 -44.78 6.01
C MET A 1 -54.02 -43.48 5.95
N GLY A 2 -52.78 -43.32 5.52
CA GLY A 2 -51.74 -44.16 4.96
C GLY A 2 -50.68 -43.15 4.46
N CYS A 3 -49.52 -43.08 5.10
CA CYS A 3 -48.42 -42.17 4.75
C CYS A 3 -47.82 -42.57 3.39
N LYS A 4 -47.42 -41.59 2.56
CA LYS A 4 -46.47 -41.81 1.46
C LYS A 4 -45.37 -40.75 1.49
N LEU A 5 -44.19 -41.21 1.91
CA LEU A 5 -42.88 -40.67 1.56
C LEU A 5 -42.59 -41.03 0.10
N ASN A 6 -42.04 -40.09 -0.67
CA ASN A 6 -41.26 -40.40 -1.87
C ASN A 6 -39.95 -39.62 -1.81
N SER A 7 -38.88 -40.34 -2.10
CA SER A 7 -37.48 -39.99 -1.91
C SER A 7 -36.73 -40.21 -3.23
N LEU A 8 -35.66 -39.41 -3.42
CA LEU A 8 -34.49 -39.57 -4.31
C LEU A 8 -34.66 -39.38 -5.83
N GLU A 9 -34.05 -38.33 -6.39
CA GLU A 9 -32.71 -38.37 -7.04
C GLU A 9 -32.19 -36.95 -7.39
N PRO A 10 -30.86 -36.67 -7.28
CA PRO A 10 -30.24 -35.38 -7.62
C PRO A 10 -29.70 -35.33 -9.08
N PRO A 11 -29.27 -34.15 -9.58
CA PRO A 11 -29.30 -33.85 -11.01
C PRO A 11 -28.03 -34.24 -11.79
N ILE A 12 -28.25 -34.27 -13.11
CA ILE A 12 -27.36 -34.54 -14.22
C ILE A 12 -25.97 -33.88 -14.07
N LEU A 13 -24.94 -34.72 -14.17
CA LEU A 13 -23.52 -34.39 -14.33
C LEU A 13 -23.27 -33.56 -15.61
N CYS A 14 -23.00 -32.25 -15.46
CA CYS A 14 -22.29 -31.50 -16.50
C CYS A 14 -20.79 -31.83 -16.43
N GLN A 15 -20.32 -32.63 -17.39
CA GLN A 15 -18.90 -32.89 -17.59
C GLN A 15 -18.21 -31.64 -18.16
N VAL A 16 -17.27 -31.07 -17.41
CA VAL A 16 -16.37 -29.99 -17.88
C VAL A 16 -15.12 -30.64 -18.48
N PRO A 17 -14.73 -30.36 -19.74
CA PRO A 17 -13.50 -30.89 -20.30
C PRO A 17 -12.28 -30.19 -19.70
N ALA A 18 -11.42 -30.98 -19.04
CA ALA A 18 -10.13 -30.51 -18.54
C ALA A 18 -9.18 -30.18 -19.71
N ARG A 19 -9.07 -28.91 -20.07
CA ARG A 19 -7.97 -28.41 -20.92
C ARG A 19 -6.78 -28.04 -20.04
N LYS A 20 -5.69 -28.81 -20.16
CA LYS A 20 -4.38 -28.48 -19.58
C LYS A 20 -3.79 -27.24 -20.28
N PRO A 21 -3.42 -26.17 -19.56
CA PRO A 21 -2.64 -25.09 -20.16
C PRO A 21 -1.19 -25.57 -20.36
N ARG A 22 -0.75 -25.63 -21.62
CA ARG A 22 0.68 -25.74 -21.94
C ARG A 22 1.33 -24.38 -21.75
N PHE A 23 2.09 -24.22 -20.67
CA PHE A 23 3.00 -23.09 -20.53
C PHE A 23 4.10 -23.20 -21.58
N ARG A 24 4.02 -22.37 -22.62
CA ARG A 24 5.06 -22.22 -23.63
C ARG A 24 5.96 -21.09 -23.18
N THR A 25 7.08 -21.42 -22.54
CA THR A 25 8.11 -20.46 -22.15
C THR A 25 8.71 -19.86 -23.42
N ARG A 26 8.32 -18.64 -23.77
CA ARG A 26 9.09 -17.83 -24.72
C ARG A 26 10.23 -17.19 -23.94
N LEU A 27 11.44 -17.71 -24.12
CA LEU A 27 12.65 -16.97 -23.78
C LEU A 27 12.64 -15.68 -24.61
N ILE A 28 12.59 -14.53 -23.95
CA ILE A 28 12.92 -13.26 -24.58
C ILE A 28 14.43 -13.12 -24.50
N ALA A 29 15.10 -13.38 -25.62
CA ALA A 29 16.52 -13.11 -25.78
C ALA A 29 16.70 -11.60 -25.98
N PHE A 30 17.36 -10.94 -25.03
CA PHE A 30 17.83 -9.57 -25.22
C PHE A 30 19.08 -9.61 -26.10
N SER A 31 18.94 -9.14 -27.34
CA SER A 31 20.04 -8.91 -28.25
C SER A 31 20.86 -7.70 -27.76
N SER A 32 22.05 -7.94 -27.25
CA SER A 32 23.04 -6.90 -27.00
C SER A 32 23.71 -6.53 -28.33
N TYR A 33 23.40 -5.35 -28.86
CA TYR A 33 24.17 -4.75 -29.94
C TYR A 33 25.59 -4.45 -29.43
N ALA A 34 26.57 -5.16 -29.97
CA ALA A 34 27.98 -4.79 -29.88
C ALA A 34 28.34 -3.90 -31.08
N PRO A 35 28.90 -2.70 -30.90
CA PRO A 35 29.56 -2.00 -31.99
C PRO A 35 31.00 -2.49 -32.14
N ASN A 36 31.37 -2.70 -33.40
CA ASN A 36 32.68 -3.13 -33.85
C ASN A 36 33.81 -2.17 -33.47
N LYS A 37 35.00 -2.78 -33.33
CA LYS A 37 36.32 -2.15 -33.26
C LYS A 37 36.54 -1.13 -34.39
N GLY A 38 37.04 0.05 -34.01
CA GLY A 38 37.77 0.97 -34.88
C GLY A 38 38.90 1.59 -34.08
N GLU A 39 40.14 1.41 -34.54
CA GLU A 39 41.34 2.05 -33.99
C GLU A 39 41.36 3.55 -34.28
N ALA A 40 41.80 4.36 -33.32
CA ALA A 40 42.49 5.62 -33.57
C ALA A 40 43.41 5.98 -32.40
N VAL A 41 44.56 6.52 -32.77
CA VAL A 41 45.78 6.77 -32.01
C VAL A 41 45.70 8.00 -31.08
N SER A 42 46.40 7.91 -29.95
CA SER A 42 46.99 8.94 -29.07
C SER A 42 46.35 10.34 -28.95
N THR A 43 46.08 10.79 -27.72
CA THR A 43 46.82 11.83 -26.95
C THR A 43 45.91 12.45 -25.86
N THR A 44 46.39 12.44 -24.61
CA THR A 44 46.00 13.25 -23.43
C THR A 44 44.54 13.69 -23.23
N LYS A 45 43.91 13.12 -22.18
CA LYS A 45 43.43 13.83 -20.98
C LYS A 45 42.61 12.82 -20.17
N SER A 46 43.04 12.56 -18.94
CA SER A 46 42.25 11.85 -17.94
C SER A 46 40.94 12.62 -17.72
N ILE A 47 39.89 12.21 -18.40
CA ILE A 47 38.53 12.51 -17.97
C ILE A 47 38.30 11.57 -16.79
N GLU A 48 38.53 12.06 -15.58
CA GLU A 48 37.83 11.53 -14.42
C GLU A 48 36.35 11.68 -14.72
N THR A 49 35.72 10.59 -15.17
CA THR A 49 34.28 10.45 -15.11
C THR A 49 33.93 10.46 -13.62
N GLN A 50 33.73 11.65 -13.05
CA GLN A 50 33.05 11.77 -11.77
C GLN A 50 31.66 11.16 -11.98
N LEU A 51 31.51 9.93 -11.48
CA LEU A 51 30.22 9.32 -11.25
C LEU A 51 29.36 10.39 -10.56
N PRO A 52 28.19 10.76 -11.10
CA PRO A 52 27.35 11.78 -10.48
C PRO A 52 27.16 11.35 -9.02
N LYS A 53 27.57 12.22 -8.08
CA LYS A 53 27.25 12.04 -6.67
C LYS A 53 25.73 12.08 -6.60
N THR A 54 25.12 10.90 -6.58
CA THR A 54 23.70 10.78 -6.28
C THR A 54 23.54 11.22 -4.84
N ASP A 55 22.92 12.37 -4.61
CA ASP A 55 22.59 12.80 -3.25
C ASP A 55 21.67 11.73 -2.64
N VAL A 56 22.20 10.98 -1.68
CA VAL A 56 21.47 9.95 -0.93
C VAL A 56 20.98 10.54 0.37
N TYR A 57 19.72 10.30 0.67
CA TYR A 57 19.07 10.76 1.88
C TYR A 57 18.68 9.58 2.75
N SER A 58 18.87 9.72 4.06
CA SER A 58 18.19 8.91 5.06
C SER A 58 16.82 9.52 5.32
N ILE A 59 15.78 8.69 5.33
CA ILE A 59 14.39 9.13 5.49
C ILE A 59 13.79 8.44 6.70
N SER A 60 13.05 9.18 7.51
CA SER A 60 12.21 8.60 8.54
C SER A 60 10.76 9.07 8.37
N PHE A 61 9.85 8.18 8.72
CA PHE A 61 8.41 8.37 8.68
C PHE A 61 7.85 8.02 10.05
N LYS A 62 6.96 8.86 10.57
CA LYS A 62 6.22 8.61 11.81
C LYS A 62 4.77 8.97 11.62
N THR A 63 3.87 8.14 12.09
CA THR A 63 2.43 8.44 12.09
C THR A 63 2.03 9.13 13.39
N LEU A 64 1.03 9.99 13.29
CA LEU A 64 0.49 10.78 14.39
C LEU A 64 -0.93 10.34 14.75
N GLY A 65 -1.51 10.97 15.77
CA GLY A 65 -2.91 10.82 16.11
C GLY A 65 -3.84 11.50 15.11
N ALA A 66 -5.14 11.52 15.45
CA ALA A 66 -6.19 12.18 14.67
C ALA A 66 -6.26 11.74 13.19
N CYS A 67 -5.88 10.49 12.91
CA CYS A 67 -6.04 9.88 11.60
C CYS A 67 -7.49 9.38 11.43
N LYS A 68 -7.85 9.07 10.18
CA LYS A 68 -9.13 8.43 9.87
C LYS A 68 -8.94 7.30 8.89
N LEU A 69 -9.72 6.26 9.08
CA LEU A 69 -9.83 5.14 8.15
C LEU A 69 -11.30 4.99 7.78
N GLY A 70 -11.59 4.40 6.64
CA GLY A 70 -12.96 4.01 6.35
C GLY A 70 -13.03 3.04 5.21
N ILE A 71 -14.15 2.32 5.16
CA ILE A 71 -14.39 1.26 4.19
C ILE A 71 -15.87 1.22 3.87
N SER A 72 -16.22 1.01 2.60
CA SER A 72 -17.59 0.91 2.14
C SER A 72 -18.41 2.14 2.52
N ARG A 73 -19.69 1.95 2.83
CA ARG A 73 -20.60 3.01 3.27
C ARG A 73 -20.56 3.28 4.77
N TYR A 74 -19.66 2.62 5.50
CA TYR A 74 -19.51 2.87 6.93
C TYR A 74 -19.01 4.30 7.19
N PRO A 75 -19.45 4.95 8.28
CA PRO A 75 -18.80 6.16 8.77
C PRO A 75 -17.28 5.99 8.91
N ASP A 76 -16.54 7.08 8.75
CA ASP A 76 -15.10 7.06 8.98
C ASP A 76 -14.80 6.74 10.45
N PHE A 77 -13.84 5.85 10.66
CA PHE A 77 -13.28 5.46 11.94
C PHE A 77 -12.24 6.50 12.34
N GLU A 78 -12.27 6.96 13.58
CA GLU A 78 -11.16 7.69 14.17
C GLU A 78 -10.04 6.71 14.48
N TYR A 79 -8.82 7.07 14.12
CA TYR A 79 -7.66 6.20 14.28
C TYR A 79 -6.51 6.99 14.91
N ASN A 80 -6.05 6.53 16.08
CA ASN A 80 -4.78 6.95 16.63
C ASN A 80 -3.69 6.04 16.07
N ALA A 81 -2.93 6.56 15.11
CA ALA A 81 -1.82 5.85 14.50
C ALA A 81 -0.47 6.15 15.20
N GLU A 82 -0.45 6.82 16.35
CA GLU A 82 0.79 7.07 17.09
C GLU A 82 1.56 5.78 17.38
N GLY A 83 2.89 5.89 17.34
CA GLY A 83 3.80 4.75 17.48
C GLY A 83 4.13 4.06 16.16
N GLY A 84 3.38 4.30 15.08
CA GLY A 84 3.79 3.88 13.74
C GLY A 84 5.02 4.66 13.27
N ALA A 85 5.95 3.93 12.66
CA ALA A 85 7.24 4.46 12.27
C ALA A 85 7.84 3.65 11.11
N GLY A 86 8.77 4.23 10.38
CA GLY A 86 9.56 3.53 9.37
C GLY A 86 10.79 4.33 8.98
N THR A 87 11.81 3.65 8.48
CA THR A 87 13.03 4.27 7.95
C THR A 87 13.26 3.83 6.51
N GLY A 88 14.00 4.61 5.75
CA GLY A 88 14.21 4.37 4.33
C GLY A 88 15.31 5.22 3.74
N THR A 89 15.46 5.10 2.42
CA THR A 89 16.44 5.85 1.65
C THR A 89 15.76 6.69 0.59
N GLY A 90 16.31 7.87 0.33
CA GLY A 90 15.94 8.74 -0.77
C GLY A 90 17.08 8.94 -1.76
N THR A 91 16.76 9.06 -3.04
CA THR A 91 17.72 9.44 -4.09
C THR A 91 17.15 10.55 -4.93
N LYS A 92 17.93 11.60 -5.15
CA LYS A 92 17.53 12.71 -6.02
C LYS A 92 17.40 12.20 -7.46
N ILE A 93 16.26 12.44 -8.10
CA ILE A 93 15.97 11.94 -9.46
C ILE A 93 16.40 12.96 -10.52
N ASN A 94 16.20 14.25 -10.24
CA ASN A 94 16.39 15.33 -11.19
C ASN A 94 16.68 16.67 -10.47
N ASP A 95 16.96 17.71 -11.26
CA ASP A 95 17.17 19.07 -10.75
C ASP A 95 15.89 19.74 -10.22
N ARG A 96 14.71 19.11 -10.37
CA ARG A 96 13.41 19.65 -9.95
C ARG A 96 13.07 19.37 -8.49
N ASN A 97 14.10 19.14 -7.66
CA ASN A 97 13.96 18.83 -6.24
C ASN A 97 13.05 17.62 -5.97
N GLU A 98 13.00 16.66 -6.89
CA GLU A 98 12.22 15.44 -6.75
C GLU A 98 13.10 14.31 -6.18
N LEU A 99 12.65 13.76 -5.07
CA LEU A 99 13.31 12.70 -4.34
C LEU A 99 12.50 11.41 -4.50
N SER A 100 13.09 10.37 -5.09
CA SER A 100 12.54 9.01 -5.04
C SER A 100 12.84 8.43 -3.67
N VAL A 101 11.84 7.89 -2.99
CA VAL A 101 11.95 7.37 -1.62
C VAL A 101 11.49 5.93 -1.55
N SER A 102 12.20 5.12 -0.75
CA SER A 102 11.85 3.73 -0.50
C SER A 102 12.04 3.40 0.98
N PHE A 103 10.98 2.91 1.64
CA PHE A 103 11.03 2.54 3.06
C PHE A 103 11.37 1.06 3.23
N ASP A 104 12.22 0.78 4.22
CA ASP A 104 12.54 -0.58 4.63
C ASP A 104 11.35 -1.19 5.40
N LEU A 105 10.71 -2.18 4.77
CA LEU A 105 9.58 -2.91 5.33
C LEU A 105 9.90 -3.63 6.65
N LYS A 106 11.18 -3.92 6.94
CA LYS A 106 11.59 -4.50 8.23
C LYS A 106 11.47 -3.52 9.38
N THR A 107 11.61 -2.22 9.09
CA THR A 107 11.51 -1.14 10.07
C THR A 107 10.13 -0.49 10.08
N LEU A 108 9.35 -0.69 9.02
CA LEU A 108 8.03 -0.09 8.87
C LEU A 108 6.99 -0.81 9.75
N TYR A 109 6.54 -0.10 10.76
CA TYR A 109 5.48 -0.51 11.66
C TYR A 109 4.26 0.41 11.50
N VAL A 110 3.08 -0.19 11.37
CA VAL A 110 1.79 0.50 11.40
C VAL A 110 0.97 -0.10 12.54
N PRO A 111 0.46 0.72 13.48
CA PRO A 111 -0.31 0.20 14.59
C PRO A 111 -1.54 -0.59 14.12
N PRO A 112 -1.91 -1.68 14.79
CA PRO A 112 -3.14 -2.39 14.47
C PRO A 112 -4.36 -1.57 14.90
N LEU A 113 -5.49 -1.79 14.24
CA LEU A 113 -6.77 -1.24 14.70
C LEU A 113 -7.31 -2.15 15.80
N THR A 114 -7.50 -1.58 16.98
CA THR A 114 -7.97 -2.24 18.20
C THR A 114 -8.86 -1.29 18.98
N SER A 115 -9.45 -1.74 20.09
CA SER A 115 -10.18 -0.87 21.02
C SER A 115 -9.34 0.30 21.57
N ALA A 116 -8.00 0.17 21.62
CA ALA A 116 -7.10 1.21 22.11
C ALA A 116 -6.76 2.27 21.04
N THR A 117 -6.71 1.87 19.78
CA THR A 117 -6.23 2.72 18.68
C THR A 117 -7.35 3.25 17.80
N THR A 118 -8.57 2.71 17.88
CA THR A 118 -9.64 3.04 16.92
C THR A 118 -10.98 3.24 17.59
N LYS A 119 -11.71 4.28 17.15
CA LYS A 119 -13.09 4.53 17.53
C LYS A 119 -14.01 4.56 16.32
N PHE A 120 -15.16 3.91 16.45
CA PHE A 120 -16.25 3.94 15.49
C PHE A 120 -17.45 4.64 16.13
N LEU A 121 -17.90 5.75 15.54
CA LEU A 121 -18.96 6.60 16.11
C LEU A 121 -18.69 7.04 17.56
N GLY A 122 -17.42 7.36 17.87
CA GLY A 122 -16.98 7.80 19.19
C GLY A 122 -16.75 6.67 20.21
N LEU A 123 -17.14 5.44 19.91
CA LEU A 123 -16.95 4.28 20.78
C LEU A 123 -15.70 3.48 20.35
N PRO A 124 -14.92 2.92 21.28
CA PRO A 124 -13.80 2.05 20.93
C PRO A 124 -14.31 0.85 20.12
N LEU A 125 -13.46 0.30 19.25
CA LEU A 125 -13.79 -0.95 18.56
C LEU A 125 -14.20 -2.05 19.57
N PRO A 126 -15.14 -2.94 19.20
CA PRO A 126 -15.56 -4.04 20.06
C PRO A 126 -14.36 -4.82 20.61
N PRO A 127 -14.40 -5.25 21.88
CA PRO A 127 -13.34 -6.06 22.46
C PRO A 127 -13.01 -7.27 21.59
N PHE A 128 -11.73 -7.67 21.59
CA PHE A 128 -11.18 -8.79 20.82
C PHE A 128 -11.13 -8.62 19.30
N LEU A 129 -11.82 -7.62 18.73
CA LEU A 129 -11.68 -7.27 17.33
C LEU A 129 -10.32 -6.61 17.10
N LYS A 130 -9.58 -7.16 16.13
CA LYS A 130 -8.26 -6.67 15.75
C LYS A 130 -8.09 -6.70 14.24
N ILE A 131 -7.55 -5.63 13.69
CA ILE A 131 -7.11 -5.58 12.29
C ILE A 131 -5.63 -5.24 12.27
N ASP A 132 -4.80 -6.25 11.99
CA ASP A 132 -3.37 -6.03 11.77
C ASP A 132 -3.14 -5.46 10.37
N ILE A 133 -2.30 -4.41 10.28
CA ILE A 133 -1.86 -3.85 9.00
C ILE A 133 -0.44 -4.32 8.77
N VAL A 134 -0.24 -5.12 7.72
CA VAL A 134 1.07 -5.68 7.36
C VAL A 134 1.52 -5.05 6.04
N PRO A 135 2.41 -4.04 6.07
CA PRO A 135 2.95 -3.43 4.86
C PRO A 135 3.67 -4.44 3.97
N GLN A 136 3.51 -4.28 2.66
CA GLN A 136 4.17 -5.08 1.61
C GLN A 136 4.93 -4.19 0.63
N LEU A 137 4.58 -2.90 0.54
CA LEU A 137 5.27 -1.88 -0.24
C LEU A 137 5.01 -0.52 0.40
N PHE A 138 6.06 0.30 0.53
CA PHE A 138 5.93 1.71 0.87
C PHE A 138 7.08 2.51 0.25
N GLN A 139 6.78 3.21 -0.84
CA GLN A 139 7.77 3.93 -1.65
C GLN A 139 7.08 5.00 -2.49
N GLY A 140 7.81 5.96 -3.06
CA GLY A 140 7.22 6.93 -3.98
C GLY A 140 8.10 8.15 -4.14
N ASN A 141 7.48 9.33 -4.26
CA ASN A 141 8.19 10.58 -4.54
C ASN A 141 7.84 11.68 -3.54
N ILE A 142 8.84 12.50 -3.22
CA ILE A 142 8.69 13.73 -2.45
C ILE A 142 9.30 14.86 -3.25
N ASN A 143 8.52 15.89 -3.56
CA ASN A 143 9.02 17.12 -4.13
C ASN A 143 9.36 18.09 -3.00
N GLN A 144 10.66 18.34 -2.77
CA GLN A 144 11.14 19.10 -1.61
C GLN A 144 10.78 20.59 -1.67
N GLU A 145 10.58 21.14 -2.86
CA GLU A 145 10.24 22.55 -3.06
C GLU A 145 8.74 22.82 -2.79
N SER A 146 7.88 22.01 -3.39
CA SER A 146 6.43 22.16 -3.26
C SER A 146 5.86 21.52 -2.00
N GLY A 147 6.59 20.59 -1.37
CA GLY A 147 6.13 19.74 -0.28
C GLY A 147 5.19 18.62 -0.72
N LYS A 148 5.00 18.40 -2.03
CA LYS A 148 4.12 17.34 -2.52
C LYS A 148 4.71 15.96 -2.21
N VAL A 149 3.89 15.07 -1.66
CA VAL A 149 4.24 13.69 -1.32
C VAL A 149 3.27 12.74 -2.01
N ASP A 150 3.78 11.75 -2.73
CA ASP A 150 3.00 10.66 -3.32
C ASP A 150 3.69 9.33 -2.99
N LEU A 151 3.08 8.50 -2.13
CA LEU A 151 3.64 7.22 -1.69
C LEU A 151 2.71 6.08 -2.07
N GLU A 152 3.20 5.18 -2.93
CA GLU A 152 2.59 3.88 -3.15
C GLU A 152 2.60 3.08 -1.84
N PHE A 153 1.41 2.61 -1.45
CA PHE A 153 1.21 1.80 -0.27
C PHE A 153 0.46 0.53 -0.65
N LEU A 154 1.08 -0.62 -0.35
CA LEU A 154 0.46 -1.93 -0.44
C LEU A 154 0.52 -2.58 0.94
N ALA A 155 -0.62 -3.02 1.45
CA ALA A 155 -0.65 -3.73 2.73
C ALA A 155 -1.75 -4.78 2.77
N LYS A 156 -1.53 -5.78 3.62
CA LYS A 156 -2.54 -6.76 4.02
C LYS A 156 -3.23 -6.26 5.30
N PHE A 157 -4.55 -6.19 5.27
CA PHE A 157 -5.39 -5.90 6.43
C PHE A 157 -5.98 -7.21 6.93
N CYS A 158 -5.41 -7.72 8.03
CA CYS A 158 -5.75 -9.04 8.58
C CYS A 158 -6.78 -8.88 9.70
N PHE A 159 -8.04 -9.17 9.40
CA PHE A 159 -9.14 -9.10 10.37
C PHE A 159 -9.22 -10.36 11.24
N SER A 160 -9.42 -10.17 12.54
CA SER A 160 -9.63 -11.26 13.51
C SER A 160 -10.52 -10.82 14.68
N VAL A 161 -11.19 -11.80 15.29
CA VAL A 161 -11.99 -11.63 16.51
C VAL A 161 -11.57 -12.71 17.51
N GLY A 162 -10.78 -12.30 18.50
CA GLY A 162 -10.22 -13.21 19.51
C GLY A 162 -9.54 -14.43 18.87
N SER A 163 -9.72 -15.60 19.47
CA SER A 163 -9.26 -16.89 18.93
C SER A 163 -10.31 -17.60 18.06
N ILE A 164 -11.48 -16.99 17.87
CA ILE A 164 -12.67 -17.67 17.33
C ILE A 164 -12.75 -17.48 15.81
N TYR A 165 -12.29 -16.34 15.31
CA TYR A 165 -12.45 -16.00 13.90
C TYR A 165 -11.25 -15.23 13.35
N LYS A 166 -10.84 -15.60 12.14
CA LYS A 166 -9.80 -14.94 11.36
C LYS A 166 -10.15 -15.02 9.89
N ALA A 167 -10.31 -13.86 9.25
CA ALA A 167 -10.58 -13.78 7.82
C ALA A 167 -9.28 -13.87 7.00
N PRO A 168 -9.35 -14.29 5.72
CA PRO A 168 -8.32 -13.99 4.74
C PRO A 168 -8.02 -12.47 4.71
N PRO A 169 -6.76 -12.07 4.44
CA PRO A 169 -6.39 -10.66 4.45
C PRO A 169 -7.03 -9.89 3.29
N LEU A 170 -7.51 -8.68 3.56
CA LEU A 170 -7.86 -7.73 2.51
C LEU A 170 -6.59 -7.09 1.98
N LEU A 171 -6.33 -7.20 0.68
CA LEU A 171 -5.20 -6.56 0.03
C LEU A 171 -5.59 -5.16 -0.40
N VAL A 172 -4.92 -4.14 0.15
CA VAL A 172 -5.19 -2.73 -0.18
C VAL A 172 -3.98 -2.16 -0.89
N LYS A 173 -4.18 -1.70 -2.12
CA LYS A 173 -3.19 -0.97 -2.93
C LYS A 173 -3.69 0.44 -3.18
N THR A 174 -2.94 1.45 -2.73
CA THR A 174 -3.29 2.86 -2.93
C THR A 174 -2.05 3.72 -3.14
N VAL A 175 -2.27 4.98 -3.52
CA VAL A 175 -1.27 6.04 -3.40
C VAL A 175 -1.72 6.96 -2.25
N LEU A 176 -0.93 7.01 -1.20
CA LEU A 176 -1.05 7.97 -0.11
C LEU A 176 -0.43 9.29 -0.58
N THR A 177 -1.28 10.25 -0.91
CA THR A 177 -0.88 11.55 -1.48
C THR A 177 -1.16 12.70 -0.51
N SER A 178 -0.32 13.72 -0.51
CA SER A 178 -0.60 15.00 0.14
C SER A 178 -1.61 15.87 -0.63
N GLU A 179 -2.06 15.42 -1.80
CA GLU A 179 -3.06 16.08 -2.62
C GLU A 179 -4.46 15.50 -2.41
N GLU A 180 -5.36 15.77 -3.36
CA GLU A 180 -6.68 15.18 -3.39
C GLU A 180 -6.64 13.72 -3.92
N SER A 181 -7.34 12.82 -3.24
CA SER A 181 -7.57 11.44 -3.66
C SER A 181 -9.07 11.19 -3.74
N LYS A 182 -9.55 10.70 -4.89
CA LYS A 182 -10.98 10.53 -5.21
C LYS A 182 -11.25 9.14 -5.77
N GLY A 183 -12.21 8.44 -5.16
CA GLY A 183 -12.88 7.27 -5.70
C GLY A 183 -14.31 7.58 -6.13
N LYS A 184 -15.11 6.54 -6.36
CA LYS A 184 -16.52 6.60 -6.74
C LYS A 184 -17.42 7.05 -5.58
N ILE A 185 -17.12 6.59 -4.35
CA ILE A 185 -17.95 6.86 -3.16
C ILE A 185 -17.17 7.55 -2.04
N ARG A 186 -15.84 7.48 -2.04
CA ARG A 186 -14.98 8.08 -1.02
C ARG A 186 -14.01 9.07 -1.63
N SER A 187 -13.68 10.11 -0.86
CA SER A 187 -12.62 11.07 -1.23
C SER A 187 -12.01 11.70 0.01
N GLY A 188 -10.85 12.33 -0.18
CA GLY A 188 -10.24 13.19 0.82
C GLY A 188 -9.13 14.03 0.21
N ARG A 189 -8.61 14.96 1.01
CA ARG A 189 -7.56 15.89 0.64
C ARG A 189 -6.49 15.88 1.71
N GLY A 190 -5.24 15.68 1.27
CA GLY A 190 -4.06 15.77 2.10
C GLY A 190 -3.61 17.21 2.34
N GLU A 191 -2.49 17.32 3.04
CA GLU A 191 -1.76 18.56 3.30
C GLU A 191 -0.30 18.28 2.99
N ARG A 192 0.31 19.15 2.20
CA ARG A 192 1.70 19.05 1.77
C ARG A 192 2.65 19.09 2.97
N LEU A 193 3.82 18.50 2.76
CA LEU A 193 4.92 18.51 3.69
C LEU A 193 5.33 19.94 4.03
N ASP A 194 5.30 20.29 5.31
CA ASP A 194 5.75 21.58 5.81
C ASP A 194 7.26 21.57 6.16
N ASN A 195 7.80 22.73 6.53
CA ASN A 195 9.20 22.90 6.91
C ASN A 195 9.60 22.12 8.19
N LYS A 196 8.63 21.67 8.99
CA LYS A 196 8.84 20.84 10.18
C LYS A 196 8.70 19.34 9.88
N GLY A 197 8.39 18.99 8.64
CA GLY A 197 8.17 17.63 8.19
C GLY A 197 6.75 17.11 8.41
N ASN A 198 5.80 17.93 8.88
CA ASN A 198 4.41 17.49 9.04
C ASN A 198 3.71 17.44 7.68
N CYS A 199 2.87 16.42 7.49
CA CYS A 199 2.00 16.30 6.34
C CYS A 199 0.73 15.54 6.70
N LYS A 200 -0.27 15.62 5.83
CA LYS A 200 -1.45 14.75 5.86
C LYS A 200 -1.53 14.02 4.54
N LEU A 201 -1.45 12.71 4.59
CA LEU A 201 -1.54 11.84 3.42
C LEU A 201 -2.94 11.23 3.33
N VAL A 202 -3.49 11.19 2.13
CA VAL A 202 -4.80 10.60 1.84
C VAL A 202 -4.68 9.60 0.72
N GLY A 203 -5.34 8.45 0.86
CA GLY A 203 -5.45 7.47 -0.21
C GLY A 203 -6.85 6.87 -0.24
N VAL A 204 -7.40 6.74 -1.44
CA VAL A 204 -8.59 5.95 -1.73
C VAL A 204 -8.16 4.71 -2.53
N ALA A 205 -8.74 3.56 -2.23
CA ALA A 205 -8.48 2.33 -2.96
C ALA A 205 -9.74 1.47 -3.08
N SER A 206 -9.80 0.71 -4.16
CA SER A 206 -10.75 -0.40 -4.29
C SER A 206 -10.26 -1.60 -3.49
N VAL A 207 -11.21 -2.32 -2.91
CA VAL A 207 -10.97 -3.56 -2.17
C VAL A 207 -11.83 -4.65 -2.80
N ASP A 208 -11.17 -5.69 -3.30
CA ASP A 208 -11.82 -6.81 -3.95
C ASP A 208 -12.39 -7.82 -2.94
N PRO A 209 -13.37 -8.64 -3.33
CA PRO A 209 -13.85 -9.74 -2.49
C PRO A 209 -12.74 -10.73 -2.16
N ILE A 210 -12.87 -11.36 -1.01
CA ILE A 210 -11.98 -12.44 -0.54
C ILE A 210 -12.72 -13.76 -0.45
N ASP A 211 -12.01 -14.85 -0.17
CA ASP A 211 -12.59 -16.17 0.08
C ASP A 211 -13.23 -16.25 1.48
N ASP A 212 -14.17 -15.35 1.76
CA ASP A 212 -14.92 -15.27 3.01
C ASP A 212 -16.27 -14.57 2.78
N PHE A 213 -17.36 -15.35 2.79
CA PHE A 213 -18.70 -14.84 2.53
C PHE A 213 -19.17 -13.84 3.60
N PHE A 214 -18.83 -14.07 4.86
CA PHE A 214 -19.21 -13.19 5.95
C PHE A 214 -18.55 -11.81 5.78
N MET A 215 -17.25 -11.76 5.52
CA MET A 215 -16.55 -10.48 5.31
C MET A 215 -16.99 -9.77 4.04
N ASN A 216 -17.20 -10.51 2.95
CA ASN A 216 -17.72 -9.94 1.71
C ASN A 216 -19.09 -9.29 1.93
N SER A 217 -19.97 -9.93 2.70
CA SER A 217 -21.29 -9.39 3.02
C SER A 217 -21.20 -8.22 4.01
N LEU A 218 -20.44 -8.37 5.10
CA LEU A 218 -20.28 -7.37 6.15
C LEU A 218 -19.73 -6.06 5.57
N LEU A 219 -18.68 -6.13 4.76
CA LEU A 219 -18.07 -4.94 4.17
C LEU A 219 -18.73 -4.51 2.85
N GLY A 220 -19.59 -5.36 2.27
CA GLY A 220 -20.18 -5.14 0.95
C GLY A 220 -19.12 -5.10 -0.15
N LEU A 221 -18.24 -6.10 -0.20
CA LEU A 221 -17.18 -6.20 -1.21
C LEU A 221 -17.75 -6.62 -2.59
N PRO A 222 -17.19 -6.12 -3.72
CA PRO A 222 -16.11 -5.13 -3.81
C PRO A 222 -16.55 -3.75 -3.33
N THR A 223 -15.62 -3.01 -2.73
CA THR A 223 -15.91 -1.69 -2.18
C THR A 223 -14.73 -0.73 -2.25
N GLU A 224 -14.86 0.48 -1.70
CA GLU A 224 -13.75 1.43 -1.55
C GLU A 224 -13.36 1.61 -0.09
N CYS A 225 -12.07 1.76 0.16
CA CYS A 225 -11.54 2.22 1.43
C CYS A 225 -10.85 3.58 1.30
N LEU A 226 -10.77 4.30 2.42
CA LEU A 226 -10.15 5.60 2.57
C LEU A 226 -9.17 5.56 3.74
N ALA A 227 -7.99 6.14 3.55
CA ALA A 227 -7.08 6.47 4.61
C ALA A 227 -6.81 7.97 4.63
N LYS A 228 -6.82 8.58 5.81
CA LYS A 228 -6.35 9.94 6.09
C LYS A 228 -5.34 9.84 7.24
N LEU A 229 -4.08 10.06 6.93
CA LEU A 229 -2.95 9.79 7.80
C LEU A 229 -2.20 11.08 8.08
N ASN A 230 -2.19 11.52 9.34
CA ASN A 230 -1.28 12.58 9.76
C ASN A 230 0.08 11.94 10.02
N ALA A 231 1.14 12.53 9.49
CA ALA A 231 2.47 11.96 9.58
C ALA A 231 3.55 13.04 9.64
N VAL A 232 4.72 12.65 10.14
CA VAL A 232 5.96 13.40 10.07
C VAL A 232 6.93 12.64 9.18
N ILE A 233 7.47 13.33 8.17
CA ILE A 233 8.53 12.83 7.30
C ILE A 233 9.76 13.70 7.52
N THR A 234 10.88 13.08 7.87
CA THR A 234 12.16 13.78 8.05
C THR A 234 13.17 13.24 7.05
N LEU A 235 13.80 14.18 6.34
CA LEU A 235 14.87 13.93 5.38
C LEU A 235 16.20 14.36 6.01
N SER A 236 17.21 13.50 5.97
CA SER A 236 18.56 13.79 6.45
C SER A 236 19.55 13.40 5.38
N ASN A 237 20.49 14.29 5.05
CA ASN A 237 21.47 14.01 4.01
C ASN A 237 22.46 12.97 4.51
N SER A 238 22.65 11.88 3.76
CA SER A 238 23.66 10.87 4.06
C SER A 238 24.99 11.40 3.52
N SER A 239 25.72 12.14 4.36
CA SER A 239 27.06 12.67 4.03
C SER A 239 28.13 11.58 4.11
#